data_AF-A0A917GZ32-F1
#
_entry.id   AF-A0A917GZ32-F1
#
_cell.length_a   1.000
_cell.length_b   1.000
_cell.length_c   1.000
_cell.angle_alpha   90.00
_cell.angle_beta   90.00
_cell.angle_gamma   90.00
#
_symmetry.space_group_name_H-M   'P 1'
#
loop_
_entity.id
_entity.type
_entity.pdbx_description
1 polymer ?
#
loop_
_entity_poly.entity_id
_entity_poly.type
_entity_poly.pdbx_seq_one_letter_code
_entity_poly.pdbx_strand_id
1 'polypeptide(L)'
;MSAPQGPGTPATPERPEQTEQSEQTEQSGQPGQPDRQAPGAPRTDPAAAAPPGARSFAVGTPLSQVRRPVPQVGDGREQAEAGAAASFYDQVGGHETFVKLVHEFYARVAEDERFRALYPEDDLGPAEERLRMFLEQYWGGPTTYSEQRGHPRLRMRHMPFAVDSWARDTWLRHMRAALDTLELSPLHDGILWDYLDRAAHAMINRPG
;
A
#
# COMPACT_ATOMS: atom_id res chain seq x y z
N MET A 1 -1.79 11.77 85.81
CA MET A 1 -0.43 11.72 86.40
C MET A 1 0.26 10.48 85.87
N SER A 2 1.55 10.59 85.51
CA SER A 2 2.55 9.55 85.24
C SER A 2 2.19 8.30 84.43
N ALA A 3 2.92 8.12 83.31
CA ALA A 3 3.19 6.82 82.69
C ALA A 3 4.23 6.02 83.52
N PRO A 4 4.61 4.81 83.07
CA PRO A 4 6.01 4.71 82.61
C PRO A 4 6.16 4.13 81.19
N GLN A 5 7.27 4.53 80.56
CA GLN A 5 7.71 4.06 79.24
C GLN A 5 8.67 2.88 79.40
N GLY A 6 8.70 1.97 78.42
CA GLY A 6 9.79 1.00 78.24
C GLY A 6 10.58 1.33 76.97
N PRO A 7 11.93 1.35 76.99
CA PRO A 7 12.74 1.63 75.81
C PRO A 7 13.11 0.36 75.03
N GLY A 8 13.23 0.48 73.70
CA GLY A 8 13.67 -0.61 72.82
C GLY A 8 14.06 -0.12 71.43
N THR A 9 15.37 0.09 71.21
CA THR A 9 15.99 0.61 69.98
C THR A 9 17.43 0.07 69.90
N PRO A 10 18.09 -0.03 68.73
CA PRO A 10 17.66 -0.56 67.42
C PRO A 10 18.51 -1.80 67.01
N ALA A 11 18.25 -2.41 65.85
CA ALA A 11 19.21 -3.32 65.20
C ALA A 11 19.10 -3.35 63.65
N THR A 12 19.99 -2.58 63.01
CA THR A 12 20.48 -2.67 61.61
C THR A 12 22.00 -2.49 61.78
N PRO A 13 22.92 -3.26 61.15
CA PRO A 13 23.05 -3.48 59.69
C PRO A 13 23.50 -4.94 59.38
N GLU A 14 24.24 -5.36 58.34
CA GLU A 14 24.84 -4.71 57.14
C GLU A 14 24.86 -5.70 55.96
N ARG A 15 25.16 -5.20 54.76
CA ARG A 15 25.50 -5.91 53.52
C ARG A 15 26.99 -6.32 53.47
N PRO A 16 27.37 -7.45 52.86
CA PRO A 16 28.76 -7.71 52.50
C PRO A 16 29.05 -7.39 51.01
N GLU A 17 30.11 -6.62 50.76
CA GLU A 17 30.75 -6.48 49.45
C GLU A 17 32.02 -7.35 49.35
N GLN A 18 32.23 -7.92 48.17
CA GLN A 18 33.49 -8.13 47.42
C GLN A 18 34.82 -8.45 48.14
N THR A 19 35.49 -9.49 47.64
CA THR A 19 36.96 -9.66 47.43
C THR A 19 37.08 -10.86 46.46
N GLU A 20 37.53 -10.73 45.20
CA GLU A 20 38.92 -10.92 44.70
C GLU A 20 39.54 -12.29 45.08
N GLN A 21 40.33 -13.02 44.26
CA GLN A 21 41.09 -12.70 43.04
C GLN A 21 41.52 -14.02 42.31
N SER A 22 42.11 -13.91 41.09
CA SER A 22 42.87 -14.97 40.37
C SER A 22 42.08 -16.18 39.81
N GLU A 23 42.47 -16.89 38.74
CA GLU A 23 43.80 -17.03 38.09
C GLU A 23 43.69 -17.35 36.58
N GLN A 24 44.81 -17.32 35.84
CA GLN A 24 44.87 -17.60 34.40
C GLN A 24 45.04 -19.10 34.10
N THR A 25 44.41 -19.64 33.05
CA THR A 25 44.96 -20.80 32.33
C THR A 25 44.58 -20.78 30.85
N GLU A 26 45.53 -21.18 30.03
CA GLU A 26 45.50 -21.17 28.57
C GLU A 26 44.93 -22.48 27.97
N GLN A 27 44.69 -22.48 26.65
CA GLN A 27 44.86 -23.65 25.77
C GLN A 27 43.77 -24.74 25.68
N SER A 28 42.94 -24.64 24.62
CA SER A 28 42.39 -25.71 23.75
C SER A 28 41.65 -25.00 22.60
N GLY A 29 41.64 -25.41 21.34
CA GLY A 29 41.86 -26.71 20.71
C GLY A 29 40.79 -26.85 19.61
N GLN A 30 41.13 -26.56 18.35
CA GLN A 30 40.27 -26.79 17.17
C GLN A 30 40.02 -28.31 16.98
N PRO A 31 38.91 -28.78 16.36
CA PRO A 31 38.54 -28.39 14.97
C PRO A 31 37.04 -28.44 14.57
N GLY A 32 36.75 -28.09 13.31
CA GLY A 32 35.65 -28.71 12.55
C GLY A 32 34.49 -27.81 12.12
N GLN A 33 34.68 -27.01 11.06
CA GLN A 33 33.56 -26.58 10.21
C GLN A 33 33.45 -27.50 8.99
N PRO A 34 32.32 -28.19 8.75
CA PRO A 34 32.04 -28.79 7.46
C PRO A 34 31.50 -27.74 6.48
N ASP A 35 32.12 -27.66 5.32
CA ASP A 35 31.64 -26.86 4.19
C ASP A 35 30.26 -27.36 3.71
N ARG A 36 29.28 -26.46 3.61
CA ARG A 36 28.13 -26.60 2.71
C ARG A 36 27.69 -25.26 2.15
N GLN A 37 28.33 -24.87 1.05
CA GLN A 37 27.75 -23.96 0.08
C GLN A 37 26.42 -24.52 -0.47
N ALA A 38 25.37 -23.70 -0.51
CA ALA A 38 24.13 -23.96 -1.26
C ALA A 38 23.58 -22.64 -1.86
N PRO A 39 23.02 -22.63 -3.08
CA PRO A 39 22.70 -21.41 -3.82
C PRO A 39 21.20 -21.05 -3.91
N GLY A 40 20.91 -19.83 -4.35
CA GLY A 40 19.57 -19.33 -4.70
C GLY A 40 19.08 -18.23 -3.74
N ALA A 41 18.30 -17.22 -4.17
CA ALA A 41 17.76 -16.91 -5.49
C ALA A 41 17.71 -15.35 -5.66
N PRO A 42 17.32 -14.78 -6.82
CA PRO A 42 17.59 -13.37 -7.11
C PRO A 42 16.74 -12.39 -6.27
N ARG A 43 17.32 -11.22 -5.96
CA ARG A 43 16.55 -10.05 -5.54
C ARG A 43 15.68 -9.59 -6.71
N THR A 44 14.38 -9.83 -6.63
CA THR A 44 13.39 -9.13 -7.46
C THR A 44 12.91 -7.90 -6.71
N ASP A 45 13.32 -6.71 -7.14
CA ASP A 45 12.70 -5.46 -6.73
C ASP A 45 11.22 -5.43 -7.16
N PRO A 46 10.24 -5.30 -6.26
CA PRO A 46 8.85 -5.05 -6.63
C PRO A 46 8.63 -3.55 -6.87
N ALA A 47 9.40 -2.99 -7.81
CA ALA A 47 9.25 -1.61 -8.26
C ALA A 47 8.64 -1.60 -9.67
N ALA A 48 7.57 -0.82 -9.84
CA ALA A 48 6.79 -0.65 -11.08
C ALA A 48 6.05 -1.91 -11.57
N ALA A 49 4.90 -2.19 -10.94
CA ALA A 49 3.77 -2.76 -11.69
C ALA A 49 3.31 -1.70 -12.71
N ALA A 50 3.69 -1.87 -13.98
CA ALA A 50 3.14 -1.08 -15.07
C ALA A 50 1.65 -1.45 -15.28
N PRO A 51 0.78 -0.49 -15.65
CA PRO A 51 -0.60 -0.82 -15.99
C PRO A 51 -0.63 -1.67 -17.28
N PRO A 52 -1.54 -2.66 -17.38
CA PRO A 52 -1.71 -3.42 -18.61
C PRO A 52 -2.34 -2.53 -19.69
N GLY A 53 -1.53 -1.99 -20.60
CA GLY A 53 -2.04 -1.29 -21.79
C GLY A 53 -1.12 -0.25 -22.45
N ALA A 54 -0.11 0.30 -21.76
CA ALA A 54 0.70 1.40 -22.28
C ALA A 54 1.71 0.95 -23.36
N ARG A 55 1.32 1.01 -24.64
CA ARG A 55 2.22 0.81 -25.79
C ARG A 55 3.03 2.07 -26.11
N SER A 56 4.35 1.93 -26.23
CA SER A 56 5.25 3.00 -26.66
C SER A 56 5.03 3.39 -28.13
N PHE A 57 4.91 4.69 -28.41
CA PHE A 57 4.98 5.22 -29.77
C PHE A 57 6.44 5.46 -30.18
N ALA A 58 6.85 4.92 -31.33
CA ALA A 58 8.10 5.28 -31.98
C ALA A 58 7.91 6.53 -32.85
N VAL A 59 8.88 7.44 -32.83
CA VAL A 59 8.87 8.68 -33.63
C VAL A 59 9.77 8.56 -34.85
N GLY A 60 9.25 9.03 -36.00
CA GLY A 60 9.97 9.32 -37.24
C GLY A 60 9.57 8.40 -38.40
N THR A 61 9.37 8.82 -39.65
CA THR A 61 9.63 10.04 -40.47
C THR A 61 9.19 9.62 -41.91
N PRO A 62 9.10 10.46 -42.97
CA PRO A 62 8.55 11.82 -43.15
C PRO A 62 7.29 11.85 -44.06
N LEU A 63 6.74 13.04 -44.29
CA LEU A 63 5.71 13.33 -45.31
C LEU A 63 6.27 13.32 -46.75
N SER A 64 5.55 12.71 -47.70
CA SER A 64 5.44 13.22 -49.10
C SER A 64 4.28 12.59 -49.90
N GLN A 65 3.25 13.41 -50.12
CA GLN A 65 2.34 13.51 -51.28
C GLN A 65 2.12 12.31 -52.23
N VAL A 66 0.88 11.84 -52.32
CA VAL A 66 0.14 11.65 -53.60
C VAL A 66 -1.33 12.12 -53.42
N ARG A 67 -1.97 12.52 -54.51
CA ARG A 67 -3.23 13.30 -54.60
C ARG A 67 -4.52 12.52 -54.24
N ARG A 68 -5.56 13.28 -53.87
CA ARG A 68 -6.98 12.86 -53.77
C ARG A 68 -7.53 12.32 -55.11
N PRO A 69 -8.58 11.48 -55.06
CA PRO A 69 -9.92 12.00 -55.40
C PRO A 69 -10.96 11.77 -54.29
N VAL A 70 -12.09 12.50 -54.36
CA VAL A 70 -13.27 12.34 -53.48
C VAL A 70 -14.45 11.85 -54.32
N PRO A 71 -15.19 10.83 -53.85
CA PRO A 71 -16.66 10.87 -53.91
C PRO A 71 -17.32 10.78 -52.52
N GLN A 72 -18.64 10.98 -52.48
CA GLN A 72 -19.42 11.32 -51.29
C GLN A 72 -20.03 10.15 -50.50
N VAL A 73 -20.23 10.43 -49.20
CA VAL A 73 -21.39 10.07 -48.34
C VAL A 73 -21.83 8.61 -48.25
N GLY A 74 -21.35 7.99 -47.17
CA GLY A 74 -22.19 7.36 -46.15
C GLY A 74 -21.50 7.62 -44.80
N ASP A 75 -22.24 7.94 -43.72
CA ASP A 75 -21.62 8.29 -42.42
C ASP A 75 -20.97 7.07 -41.74
N GLY A 76 -19.76 6.72 -42.17
CA GLY A 76 -18.89 5.71 -41.56
C GLY A 76 -18.34 6.12 -40.18
N ARG A 77 -19.06 6.95 -39.44
CA ARG A 77 -18.70 7.38 -38.07
C ARG A 77 -19.09 6.36 -36.99
N GLU A 78 -19.92 5.37 -37.32
CA GLU A 78 -20.38 4.35 -36.37
C GLU A 78 -19.42 3.15 -36.24
N GLN A 79 -18.31 3.11 -37.01
CA GLN A 79 -17.40 1.94 -37.08
C GLN A 79 -15.95 2.25 -36.65
N ALA A 80 -15.71 3.41 -36.01
CA ALA A 80 -14.39 3.80 -35.51
C ALA A 80 -14.18 3.53 -34.01
N GLU A 81 -15.25 3.33 -33.22
CA GLU A 81 -15.15 3.12 -31.76
C GLU A 81 -15.08 1.64 -31.34
N ALA A 82 -15.52 0.71 -32.20
CA ALA A 82 -15.55 -0.73 -31.93
C ALA A 82 -14.19 -1.44 -32.14
N GLY A 83 -13.09 -0.89 -31.61
CA GLY A 83 -11.73 -1.38 -31.88
C GLY A 83 -10.69 -1.23 -30.77
N ALA A 84 -10.94 -0.40 -29.74
CA ALA A 84 -10.15 -0.43 -28.52
C ALA A 84 -10.81 -1.44 -27.55
N ALA A 85 -10.02 -2.34 -26.96
CA ALA A 85 -10.53 -3.13 -25.83
C ALA A 85 -10.86 -2.16 -24.69
N ALA A 86 -12.12 -2.13 -24.27
CA ALA A 86 -12.59 -1.26 -23.19
C ALA A 86 -11.70 -1.46 -21.95
N SER A 87 -11.29 -0.36 -21.29
CA SER A 87 -10.42 -0.45 -20.12
C SER A 87 -11.12 -1.19 -18.97
N PHE A 88 -10.38 -1.63 -17.96
CA PHE A 88 -11.03 -2.20 -16.77
C PHE A 88 -11.94 -1.16 -16.09
N TYR A 89 -11.50 0.10 -16.07
CA TYR A 89 -12.30 1.24 -15.65
C TYR A 89 -13.66 1.30 -16.39
N ASP A 90 -13.67 1.20 -17.72
CA ASP A 90 -14.93 1.19 -18.50
C ASP A 90 -15.79 -0.05 -18.19
N GLN A 91 -15.16 -1.23 -18.09
CA GLN A 91 -15.83 -2.52 -17.84
C GLN A 91 -16.54 -2.60 -16.48
N VAL A 92 -16.12 -1.81 -15.48
CA VAL A 92 -16.76 -1.76 -14.16
C VAL A 92 -17.73 -0.58 -13.99
N GLY A 93 -17.97 0.23 -15.02
CA GLY A 93 -18.91 1.38 -14.96
C GLY A 93 -18.26 2.76 -14.80
N GLY A 94 -16.93 2.85 -14.89
CA GLY A 94 -16.20 4.12 -14.92
C GLY A 94 -16.26 4.90 -13.60
N HIS A 95 -16.35 6.24 -13.72
CA HIS A 95 -16.22 7.20 -12.62
C HIS A 95 -17.11 6.86 -11.41
N GLU A 96 -18.41 6.64 -11.65
CA GLU A 96 -19.41 6.41 -10.60
C GLU A 96 -19.05 5.20 -9.72
N THR A 97 -18.46 4.16 -10.29
CA THR A 97 -18.01 2.97 -9.55
C THR A 97 -16.85 3.29 -8.61
N PHE A 98 -15.89 4.12 -9.03
CA PHE A 98 -14.77 4.55 -8.18
C PHE A 98 -15.17 5.64 -7.18
N VAL A 99 -16.13 6.51 -7.52
CA VAL A 99 -16.79 7.41 -6.56
C VAL A 99 -17.44 6.58 -5.46
N LYS A 100 -18.33 5.63 -5.80
CA LYS A 100 -19.03 4.80 -4.81
C LYS A 100 -18.06 3.98 -3.95
N LEU A 101 -17.10 3.29 -4.57
CA LEU A 101 -16.11 2.48 -3.86
C LEU A 101 -15.34 3.28 -2.82
N VAL A 102 -14.80 4.44 -3.21
CA VAL A 102 -13.94 5.23 -2.33
C VAL A 102 -14.77 5.96 -1.28
N HIS A 103 -15.99 6.40 -1.61
CA HIS A 103 -16.92 6.99 -0.66
C HIS A 103 -17.34 6.00 0.44
N GLU A 104 -17.79 4.79 0.08
CA GLU A 104 -18.15 3.73 1.03
C GLU A 104 -16.96 3.31 1.90
N PHE A 105 -15.75 3.31 1.34
CA PHE A 105 -14.52 3.07 2.11
C PHE A 105 -14.29 4.19 3.14
N TYR A 106 -14.32 5.46 2.75
CA TYR A 106 -14.05 6.57 3.68
C TYR A 106 -15.17 6.79 4.71
N ALA A 107 -16.41 6.46 4.38
CA ALA A 107 -17.51 6.41 5.36
C ALA A 107 -17.18 5.43 6.49
N ARG A 108 -16.69 4.22 6.18
CA ARG A 108 -16.29 3.22 7.19
C ARG A 108 -15.04 3.62 7.96
N VAL A 109 -14.09 4.30 7.30
CA VAL A 109 -12.93 4.92 7.98
C VAL A 109 -13.35 6.00 8.97
N ALA A 110 -14.42 6.76 8.70
CA ALA A 110 -14.94 7.76 9.63
C ALA A 110 -15.62 7.15 10.86
N GLU A 111 -16.23 5.97 10.72
CA GLU A 111 -16.92 5.24 11.80
C GLU A 111 -15.95 4.44 12.71
N ASP A 112 -14.79 3.99 12.20
CA ASP A 112 -13.77 3.27 12.97
C ASP A 112 -12.84 4.24 13.70
N GLU A 113 -13.20 4.68 14.92
CA GLU A 113 -12.42 5.63 15.74
C GLU A 113 -10.92 5.29 15.82
N ARG A 114 -10.57 3.99 15.95
CA ARG A 114 -9.18 3.56 16.11
C ARG A 114 -8.40 3.66 14.80
N PHE A 115 -9.02 3.31 13.67
CA PHE A 115 -8.40 3.46 12.36
C PHE A 115 -8.38 4.92 11.89
N ARG A 116 -9.43 5.68 12.23
CA ARG A 116 -9.56 7.12 11.97
C ARG A 116 -8.42 7.92 12.59
N ALA A 117 -7.93 7.51 13.75
CA ALA A 117 -6.79 8.14 14.44
C ALA A 117 -5.45 8.04 13.67
N LEU A 118 -5.35 7.22 12.62
CA LEU A 118 -4.18 7.20 11.73
C LEU A 118 -4.17 8.35 10.71
N TYR A 119 -5.30 9.05 10.53
CA TYR A 119 -5.47 10.14 9.57
C TYR A 119 -5.30 11.50 10.29
N PRO A 120 -4.27 12.30 9.95
CA PRO A 120 -3.94 13.53 10.68
C PRO A 120 -4.81 14.74 10.31
N GLU A 121 -5.54 14.68 9.19
CA GLU A 121 -6.51 15.70 8.77
C GLU A 121 -7.89 15.32 9.36
N ASP A 122 -8.64 16.29 9.90
CA ASP A 122 -10.03 16.08 10.38
C ASP A 122 -11.01 15.85 9.22
N ASP A 123 -10.74 16.49 8.08
CA ASP A 123 -11.45 16.28 6.81
C ASP A 123 -10.81 15.12 6.03
N LEU A 124 -11.61 14.13 5.68
CA LEU A 124 -11.19 12.99 4.86
C LEU A 124 -11.41 13.23 3.36
N GLY A 125 -12.19 14.23 2.95
CA GLY A 125 -12.52 14.51 1.55
C GLY A 125 -11.30 14.67 0.64
N PRO A 126 -10.24 15.40 1.04
CA PRO A 126 -9.01 15.49 0.26
C PRO A 126 -8.26 14.14 0.16
N ALA A 127 -8.40 13.23 1.12
CA ALA A 127 -7.82 11.88 1.06
C ALA A 127 -8.65 10.93 0.17
N GLU A 128 -9.98 11.07 0.21
CA GLU A 128 -10.95 10.44 -0.69
C GLU A 128 -10.69 10.79 -2.16
N GLU A 129 -10.61 12.09 -2.50
CA GLU A 129 -10.32 12.54 -3.86
C GLU A 129 -8.99 11.97 -4.39
N ARG A 130 -7.93 11.98 -3.57
CA ARG A 130 -6.60 11.48 -3.96
C ARG A 130 -6.61 9.96 -4.20
N LEU A 131 -7.41 9.20 -3.46
CA LEU A 131 -7.53 7.75 -3.67
C LEU A 131 -8.39 7.42 -4.89
N ARG A 132 -9.50 8.14 -5.09
CA ARG A 132 -10.36 8.01 -6.28
C ARG A 132 -9.56 8.26 -7.56
N MET A 133 -8.95 9.43 -7.72
CA MET A 133 -8.17 9.76 -8.92
C MET A 133 -7.02 8.76 -9.16
N PHE A 134 -6.44 8.21 -8.10
CA PHE A 134 -5.40 7.19 -8.22
C PHE A 134 -5.94 5.87 -8.79
N LEU A 135 -7.06 5.37 -8.25
CA LEU A 135 -7.67 4.12 -8.71
C LEU A 135 -8.21 4.24 -10.13
N GLU A 136 -8.89 5.35 -10.45
CA GLU A 136 -9.37 5.65 -11.80
C GLU A 136 -8.22 5.58 -12.81
N GLN A 137 -7.12 6.31 -12.56
CA GLN A 137 -5.96 6.27 -13.42
C GLN A 137 -5.33 4.86 -13.50
N TYR A 138 -5.25 4.14 -12.39
CA TYR A 138 -4.64 2.80 -12.35
C TYR A 138 -5.38 1.81 -13.26
N TRP A 139 -6.71 1.90 -13.33
CA TRP A 139 -7.56 1.00 -14.11
C TRP A 139 -7.82 1.43 -15.56
N GLY A 140 -7.19 2.52 -16.01
CA GLY A 140 -7.26 3.00 -17.40
C GLY A 140 -8.19 4.20 -17.63
N GLY A 141 -8.71 4.80 -16.56
CA GLY A 141 -9.44 6.08 -16.59
C GLY A 141 -8.51 7.31 -16.67
N PRO A 142 -9.00 8.50 -16.31
CA PRO A 142 -8.28 9.78 -16.48
C PRO A 142 -6.90 9.85 -15.82
N THR A 143 -5.96 10.57 -16.44
CA THR A 143 -4.59 10.81 -15.95
C THR A 143 -4.45 11.88 -14.88
N THR A 144 -5.58 12.37 -14.36
CA THR A 144 -5.71 13.52 -13.46
C THR A 144 -4.85 13.42 -12.20
N TYR A 145 -4.70 12.22 -11.62
CA TYR A 145 -3.81 12.03 -10.47
C TYR A 145 -2.36 12.39 -10.80
N SER A 146 -1.83 11.96 -11.95
CA SER A 146 -0.44 12.24 -12.35
C SER A 146 -0.25 13.68 -12.80
N GLU A 147 -1.27 14.28 -13.40
CA GLU A 147 -1.26 15.71 -13.78
C GLU A 147 -1.18 16.61 -12.55
N GLN A 148 -1.95 16.33 -11.50
CA GLN A 148 -1.97 17.14 -10.28
C GLN A 148 -0.88 16.78 -9.27
N ARG A 149 -0.50 15.50 -9.16
CA ARG A 149 0.37 14.98 -8.09
C ARG A 149 1.70 14.42 -8.59
N GLY A 150 1.93 14.33 -9.89
CA GLY A 150 3.09 13.64 -10.47
C GLY A 150 3.13 12.14 -10.13
N HIS A 151 4.31 11.54 -10.33
CA HIS A 151 4.50 10.09 -10.20
C HIS A 151 4.03 9.53 -8.83
N PRO A 152 3.22 8.45 -8.78
CA PRO A 152 2.55 8.01 -7.55
C PRO A 152 3.46 7.74 -6.35
N ARG A 153 4.60 7.05 -6.56
CA ARG A 153 5.60 6.71 -5.51
C ARG A 153 4.94 6.24 -4.20
N LEU A 154 3.94 5.36 -4.29
CA LEU A 154 3.02 5.04 -3.19
C LEU A 154 3.72 4.76 -1.85
N ARG A 155 4.68 3.83 -1.83
CA ARG A 155 5.44 3.47 -0.61
C ARG A 155 6.12 4.68 0.04
N MET A 156 6.66 5.62 -0.73
CA MET A 156 7.24 6.86 -0.22
C MET A 156 6.18 7.78 0.41
N ARG A 157 4.98 7.86 -0.20
CA ARG A 157 3.84 8.63 0.34
C ARG A 157 3.24 8.00 1.59
N HIS A 158 3.43 6.71 1.81
CA HIS A 158 2.96 6.00 3.00
C HIS A 158 3.98 5.99 4.15
N MET A 159 5.27 6.25 3.91
CA MET A 159 6.32 6.31 4.96
C MET A 159 6.03 7.22 6.17
N PRO A 160 5.32 8.37 6.05
CA PRO A 160 4.97 9.18 7.22
C PRO A 160 4.02 8.50 8.21
N PHE A 161 3.23 7.52 7.76
CA PHE A 161 2.23 6.83 8.58
C PHE A 161 2.79 5.51 9.11
N ALA A 162 2.37 5.11 10.32
CA ALA A 162 2.70 3.80 10.86
C ALA A 162 1.77 2.73 10.26
N VAL A 163 2.25 2.03 9.23
CA VAL A 163 1.49 0.95 8.58
C VAL A 163 2.07 -0.40 9.03
N ASP A 164 1.43 -0.98 10.03
CA ASP A 164 1.68 -2.34 10.53
C ASP A 164 0.66 -3.35 9.91
N SER A 165 0.70 -4.59 10.40
CA SER A 165 -0.23 -5.65 10.00
C SER A 165 -1.69 -5.31 10.34
N TRP A 166 -1.95 -4.76 11.54
CA TRP A 166 -3.28 -4.37 11.97
C TRP A 166 -3.88 -3.25 11.10
N ALA A 167 -3.07 -2.25 10.72
CA ALA A 167 -3.47 -1.17 9.83
C ALA A 167 -3.79 -1.69 8.43
N ARG A 168 -2.94 -2.57 7.86
CA ARG A 168 -3.22 -3.26 6.58
C ARG A 168 -4.56 -4.03 6.66
N ASP A 169 -4.73 -4.86 7.68
CA ASP A 169 -5.90 -5.73 7.80
C ASP A 169 -7.18 -4.92 8.00
N THR A 170 -7.09 -3.79 8.70
CA THR A 170 -8.24 -2.89 8.91
C THR A 170 -8.60 -2.14 7.63
N TRP A 171 -7.62 -1.64 6.90
CA TRP A 171 -7.82 -1.07 5.56
C TRP A 171 -8.48 -2.08 4.61
N LEU A 172 -8.01 -3.33 4.59
CA LEU A 172 -8.55 -4.40 3.74
C LEU A 172 -9.98 -4.79 4.12
N ARG A 173 -10.34 -4.86 5.41
CA ARG A 173 -11.73 -5.10 5.83
C ARG A 173 -12.66 -3.99 5.35
N HIS A 174 -12.28 -2.73 5.51
CA HIS A 174 -13.08 -1.58 5.06
C HIS A 174 -13.20 -1.54 3.54
N MET A 175 -12.12 -1.83 2.80
CA MET A 175 -12.16 -1.94 1.33
C MET A 175 -13.01 -3.09 0.83
N ARG A 176 -12.95 -4.28 1.47
CA ARG A 176 -13.80 -5.43 1.11
C ARG A 176 -15.27 -5.07 1.27
N ALA A 177 -15.64 -4.52 2.42
CA ALA A 177 -17.01 -4.09 2.73
C ALA A 177 -17.50 -2.89 1.89
N ALA A 178 -16.60 -2.12 1.26
CA ALA A 178 -16.94 -1.09 0.29
C ALA A 178 -17.14 -1.69 -1.11
N LEU A 179 -16.25 -2.60 -1.52
CA LEU A 179 -16.32 -3.32 -2.80
C LEU A 179 -17.55 -4.22 -2.90
N ASP A 180 -17.96 -4.86 -1.79
CA ASP A 180 -19.21 -5.65 -1.70
C ASP A 180 -20.45 -4.83 -2.07
N THR A 181 -20.46 -3.51 -1.84
CA THR A 181 -21.59 -2.63 -2.20
C THR A 181 -21.74 -2.41 -3.71
N LEU A 182 -20.71 -2.71 -4.51
CA LEU A 182 -20.71 -2.46 -5.94
C LEU A 182 -21.42 -3.56 -6.74
N GLU A 183 -21.70 -4.72 -6.12
CA GLU A 183 -22.38 -5.86 -6.74
C GLU A 183 -21.78 -6.29 -8.09
N LEU A 184 -20.45 -6.18 -8.21
CA LEU A 184 -19.71 -6.50 -9.44
C LEU A 184 -19.83 -7.99 -9.80
N SER A 185 -19.60 -8.30 -11.08
CA SER A 185 -19.42 -9.70 -11.50
C SER A 185 -18.26 -10.35 -10.72
N PRO A 186 -18.33 -11.64 -10.37
CA PRO A 186 -17.25 -12.30 -9.61
C PRO A 186 -15.87 -12.21 -10.24
N LEU A 187 -15.80 -12.07 -11.58
CA LEU A 187 -14.55 -11.84 -12.31
C LEU A 187 -13.98 -10.43 -12.04
N HIS A 188 -14.82 -9.40 -12.15
CA HIS A 188 -14.38 -8.01 -11.92
C HIS A 188 -14.06 -7.76 -10.45
N ASP A 189 -14.84 -8.34 -9.54
CA ASP A 189 -14.60 -8.32 -8.11
C ASP A 189 -13.21 -8.89 -7.77
N GLY A 190 -12.92 -10.11 -8.23
CA GLY A 190 -11.64 -10.78 -7.98
C GLY A 190 -10.45 -9.99 -8.55
N ILE A 191 -10.55 -9.45 -9.77
CA ILE A 191 -9.47 -8.66 -10.38
C ILE A 191 -9.17 -7.39 -9.56
N LEU A 192 -10.22 -6.69 -9.11
CA LEU A 192 -10.08 -5.47 -8.32
C LEU A 192 -9.54 -5.79 -6.91
N TRP A 193 -10.05 -6.84 -6.28
CA TRP A 193 -9.61 -7.31 -4.96
C TRP A 193 -8.15 -7.77 -4.96
N ASP A 194 -7.74 -8.60 -5.92
CA ASP A 194 -6.36 -9.09 -6.06
C ASP A 194 -5.34 -7.94 -6.20
N TYR A 195 -5.74 -6.82 -6.80
CA TYR A 195 -4.91 -5.63 -6.82
C TYR A 195 -4.84 -4.94 -5.45
N LEU A 196 -6.00 -4.66 -4.83
CA LEU A 196 -6.10 -3.95 -3.56
C LEU A 196 -5.35 -4.68 -2.43
N ASP A 197 -5.48 -6.01 -2.36
CA ASP A 197 -4.75 -6.85 -1.39
C ASP A 197 -3.23 -6.73 -1.55
N ARG A 198 -2.71 -6.96 -2.76
CA ARG A 198 -1.26 -6.87 -3.03
C ARG A 198 -0.73 -5.45 -2.81
N ALA A 199 -1.51 -4.44 -3.15
CA ALA A 199 -1.16 -3.04 -2.93
C ALA A 199 -1.05 -2.71 -1.43
N ALA A 200 -2.02 -3.14 -0.61
CA ALA A 200 -2.01 -2.95 0.83
C ALA A 200 -0.80 -3.65 1.49
N HIS A 201 -0.52 -4.90 1.09
CA HIS A 201 0.66 -5.64 1.54
C HIS A 201 1.97 -4.89 1.26
N ALA A 202 2.11 -4.26 0.09
CA ALA A 202 3.32 -3.51 -0.28
C ALA A 202 3.52 -2.21 0.54
N MET A 203 2.47 -1.69 1.18
CA MET A 203 2.53 -0.44 1.97
C MET A 203 3.01 -0.64 3.41
N ILE A 204 3.06 -1.88 3.93
CA ILE A 204 3.60 -2.15 5.28
C ILE A 204 5.01 -1.57 5.42
N ASN A 205 5.19 -0.79 6.49
CA ASN A 205 6.42 -0.06 6.79
C ASN A 205 6.83 -0.12 8.28
N ARG A 206 6.00 -0.71 9.15
CA ARG A 206 6.33 -1.07 10.54
C ARG A 206 6.26 -2.58 10.74
N PRO A 207 7.06 -3.16 11.66
CA PRO A 207 6.76 -4.48 12.19
C PRO A 207 5.41 -4.43 12.94
N GLY A 208 4.68 -5.53 12.92
CA GLY A 208 3.48 -5.77 13.70
C GLY A 208 3.55 -7.13 14.40
#